data_AF-A0A925RH24-F1
#
_entry.id   AF-A0A925RH24-F1
#
_cell.length_a   1.000
_cell.length_b   1.000
_cell.length_c   1.000
_cell.angle_alpha   90.00
_cell.angle_beta   90.00
_cell.angle_gamma   90.00
#
_symmetry.space_group_name_H-M   'P 1'
#
loop_
_entity.id
_entity.type
_entity.pdbx_description
1 polymer ?
#
loop_
_entity_poly.entity_id
_entity_poly.type
_entity_poly.pdbx_seq_one_letter_code
_entity_poly.pdbx_strand_id
1 'polypeptide(L)'
;MFSSNAFKDFSGQASGRAAKTHDYTCYECGVDYFFEINSLKAVAYMTGQGKGIKPNDYIILQLGSHPQRYQVKSIDYYGHPSEMWIALLKAIA
;
A
#
# COMPACT_ATOMS: atom_id res chain seq x y z
N MET A 1 -11.49 -36.81 -28.96
CA MET A 1 -12.06 -35.46 -29.11
C MET A 1 -11.91 -34.77 -27.76
N PHE A 2 -11.15 -33.68 -27.73
CA PHE A 2 -10.87 -32.93 -26.51
C PHE A 2 -12.16 -32.21 -26.07
N SER A 3 -12.65 -32.51 -24.87
CA SER A 3 -13.68 -31.69 -24.23
C SER A 3 -12.98 -30.65 -23.34
N SER A 4 -12.86 -29.44 -23.87
CA SER A 4 -12.58 -28.24 -23.10
C SER A 4 -13.88 -27.74 -22.48
N ASN A 5 -13.87 -27.45 -21.17
CA ASN A 5 -14.35 -26.19 -20.58
C ASN A 5 -14.51 -26.34 -19.07
N ALA A 6 -13.83 -25.46 -18.33
CA ALA A 6 -14.47 -24.54 -17.40
C ALA A 6 -13.37 -23.74 -16.69
N PHE A 7 -12.95 -22.62 -17.29
CA PHE A 7 -12.44 -21.51 -16.49
C PHE A 7 -13.61 -21.05 -15.63
N LYS A 8 -13.53 -21.27 -14.32
CA LYS A 8 -14.47 -20.69 -13.38
C LYS A 8 -14.13 -19.21 -13.26
N ASP A 9 -14.96 -18.38 -13.86
CA ASP A 9 -15.03 -16.96 -13.56
C ASP A 9 -15.35 -16.79 -12.08
N PHE A 10 -14.33 -16.51 -11.27
CA PHE A 10 -14.51 -15.97 -9.94
C PHE A 10 -14.90 -14.50 -10.07
N SER A 11 -16.16 -14.25 -10.43
CA SER A 11 -16.82 -12.99 -10.13
C SER A 11 -17.12 -12.94 -8.63
N GLY A 12 -16.06 -12.77 -7.83
CA GLY A 12 -16.19 -12.41 -6.43
C GLY A 12 -16.77 -11.00 -6.37
N GLN A 13 -18.05 -10.90 -5.99
CA GLN A 13 -18.71 -9.66 -5.61
C GLN A 13 -17.80 -8.85 -4.68
N ALA A 14 -17.27 -7.73 -5.17
CA ALA A 14 -16.59 -6.75 -4.33
C ALA A 14 -17.64 -6.05 -3.47
N SER A 15 -17.91 -6.58 -2.27
CA SER A 15 -18.41 -5.77 -1.17
C SER A 15 -17.28 -4.78 -0.81
N GLY A 16 -17.13 -3.74 -1.63
CA GLY A 16 -15.93 -2.91 -1.66
C GLY A 16 -15.85 -2.03 -0.42
N ARG A 17 -14.95 -2.36 0.51
CA ARG A 17 -14.51 -1.40 1.53
C ARG A 17 -14.05 -0.12 0.82
N ALA A 18 -14.58 1.03 1.21
CA ALA A 18 -14.07 2.32 0.74
C ALA A 18 -12.58 2.45 1.07
N ALA A 19 -11.78 2.83 0.08
CA ALA A 19 -10.35 3.11 0.26
C ALA A 19 -10.17 4.21 1.29
N LYS A 20 -9.34 3.96 2.31
CA LYS A 20 -9.03 4.94 3.35
C LYS A 20 -7.76 5.69 2.97
N THR A 21 -7.65 6.93 3.46
CA THR A 21 -6.42 7.70 3.38
C THR A 21 -5.78 7.73 4.76
N HIS A 22 -4.50 7.40 4.83
CA HIS A 22 -3.66 7.45 6.01
C HIS A 22 -2.71 8.63 5.87
N ASP A 23 -2.85 9.61 6.75
CA ASP A 23 -2.08 10.85 6.69
C ASP A 23 -0.82 10.72 7.55
N TYR A 24 0.34 10.74 6.87
CA TYR A 24 1.65 10.65 7.49
C TYR A 24 2.41 11.99 7.46
N THR A 25 1.75 13.11 7.12
CA THR A 25 2.40 14.42 6.96
C THR A 25 2.98 14.99 8.25
N CYS A 26 2.49 14.55 9.41
CA CYS A 26 3.01 14.92 10.73
C CYS A 26 4.10 13.98 11.28
N TYR A 27 4.52 12.96 10.51
CA TYR A 27 5.51 11.97 10.93
C TYR A 27 6.85 12.16 10.20
N GLU A 28 7.94 11.72 10.81
CA GLU A 28 9.29 11.90 10.29
C GLU A 28 9.86 10.63 9.63
N CYS A 29 10.31 10.75 8.37
CA CYS A 29 10.99 9.68 7.65
C CYS A 29 12.37 9.38 8.26
N GLY A 30 12.65 8.12 8.54
CA GLY A 30 13.84 7.64 9.25
C GLY A 30 13.62 7.47 10.76
N VAL A 31 12.51 7.98 11.29
CA VAL A 31 12.15 7.89 12.72
C VAL A 31 10.86 7.08 12.90
N ASP A 32 9.74 7.58 12.34
CA ASP A 32 8.42 6.98 12.49
C ASP A 32 8.13 5.95 11.38
N TYR A 33 8.71 6.15 10.21
CA TYR A 33 8.60 5.29 9.05
C TYR A 33 9.87 5.37 8.20
N PHE A 34 10.12 4.39 7.35
CA PHE A 34 11.14 4.46 6.30
C PHE A 34 10.46 4.49 4.94
N PHE A 35 10.97 5.30 4.02
CA PHE A 35 10.43 5.43 2.67
C PHE A 35 11.56 5.47 1.64
N GLU A 36 11.42 4.69 0.58
CA GLU A 36 12.40 4.58 -0.49
C GLU A 36 11.71 4.54 -1.86
N ILE A 37 12.22 5.32 -2.82
CA ILE A 37 11.73 5.31 -4.21
C ILE A 37 12.60 4.36 -5.03
N ASN A 38 11.95 3.41 -5.72
CA ASN A 38 12.57 2.63 -6.77
C ASN A 38 12.27 3.27 -8.14
N SER A 39 13.15 4.19 -8.56
CA SER A 39 12.98 4.95 -9.80
C SER A 39 12.94 4.08 -11.06
N LEU A 40 13.61 2.92 -11.06
CA LEU A 40 13.62 2.00 -12.20
C LEU A 40 12.27 1.31 -12.40
N LYS A 41 11.56 1.04 -11.31
CA LYS A 41 10.26 0.35 -11.34
C LYS A 41 9.07 1.30 -11.19
N ALA A 42 9.31 2.61 -11.09
CA ALA A 42 8.27 3.63 -10.86
C ALA A 42 7.35 3.30 -9.67
N VAL A 43 7.92 2.74 -8.60
CA VAL A 43 7.23 2.37 -7.35
C VAL A 43 8.05 2.85 -6.17
N ALA A 44 7.43 2.90 -5.00
CA ALA A 44 8.11 3.17 -3.74
C ALA A 44 7.83 2.06 -2.71
N TYR A 45 8.68 1.94 -1.73
CA TYR A 45 8.50 1.09 -0.56
C TYR A 45 8.36 1.98 0.67
N MET A 46 7.46 1.59 1.56
CA MET A 46 7.34 2.23 2.87
C MET A 46 7.31 1.15 3.94
N THR A 47 8.14 1.29 4.95
CA THR A 47 8.10 0.48 6.17
C THR A 47 7.57 1.35 7.29
N GLY A 48 6.58 0.86 8.02
CA GLY A 48 6.00 1.59 9.15
C GLY A 48 5.50 0.64 10.23
N GLN A 49 4.83 1.22 11.21
CA GLN A 49 4.22 0.48 12.32
C GLN A 49 2.72 0.79 12.41
N GLY A 50 1.97 -0.05 13.13
CA GLY A 50 0.54 0.12 13.36
C GLY A 50 -0.32 -0.80 12.48
N LYS A 51 -1.63 -0.55 12.48
CA LYS A 51 -2.66 -1.51 12.03
C LYS A 51 -3.57 -0.89 10.98
N GLY A 52 -4.10 -1.70 10.07
CA GLY A 52 -5.33 -1.36 9.33
C GLY A 52 -5.14 -0.69 7.96
N ILE A 53 -3.91 -0.46 7.53
CA ILE A 53 -3.57 -0.15 6.13
C ILE A 53 -3.84 -1.41 5.29
N LYS A 54 -4.53 -1.24 4.16
CA LYS A 54 -4.86 -2.34 3.26
C LYS A 54 -4.52 -1.97 1.81
N PRO A 55 -4.38 -2.97 0.91
CA PRO A 55 -4.32 -2.70 -0.52
C PRO A 55 -5.47 -1.80 -0.97
N ASN A 56 -5.18 -0.92 -1.92
CA ASN A 56 -6.02 0.17 -2.44
C ASN A 56 -6.25 1.37 -1.51
N ASP A 57 -5.83 1.34 -0.24
CA ASP A 57 -5.76 2.55 0.59
C ASP A 57 -4.74 3.55 0.01
N TYR A 58 -4.75 4.77 0.54
CA TYR A 58 -3.82 5.82 0.20
C TYR A 58 -2.97 6.23 1.40
N ILE A 59 -1.73 6.62 1.13
CA ILE A 59 -0.84 7.23 2.11
C ILE A 59 -0.46 8.62 1.59
N ILE A 60 -0.51 9.63 2.47
CA ILE A 60 -0.01 10.98 2.18
C ILE A 60 1.27 11.19 2.98
N LEU A 61 2.37 11.51 2.29
CA LEU A 61 3.67 11.78 2.89
C LEU A 61 4.05 13.24 2.64
N GLN A 62 4.65 13.89 3.64
CA GLN A 62 5.27 15.20 3.45
C GLN A 62 6.70 15.00 2.90
N LEU A 63 6.86 15.10 1.58
CA LEU A 63 8.16 14.95 0.91
C LEU A 63 8.60 16.30 0.35
N GLY A 64 9.48 16.99 1.07
CA GLY A 64 9.90 18.35 0.72
C GLY A 64 8.80 19.37 0.97
N SER A 65 8.51 20.23 -0.02
CA SER A 65 7.58 21.36 0.13
C SER A 65 6.10 21.00 -0.03
N HIS A 66 5.77 19.84 -0.61
CA HIS A 66 4.38 19.47 -0.90
C HIS A 66 4.05 18.05 -0.45
N PRO A 67 2.83 17.82 0.09
CA PRO A 67 2.35 16.47 0.34
C PRO A 67 2.24 15.66 -0.96
N GLN A 68 2.70 14.42 -0.93
CA GLN A 68 2.61 13.48 -2.04
C GLN A 68 1.71 12.31 -1.66
N ARG A 69 0.83 11.92 -2.59
CA ARG A 69 -0.14 10.84 -2.36
C ARG A 69 0.27 9.58 -3.11
N TYR A 70 0.21 8.48 -2.39
CA TYR A 70 0.53 7.15 -2.88
C TYR A 70 -0.65 6.21 -2.67
N GLN A 71 -0.86 5.28 -3.60
CA GLN A 71 -1.79 4.17 -3.40
C GLN A 71 -1.02 2.91 -2.99
N VAL A 72 -1.52 2.22 -1.97
CA VAL A 72 -1.02 0.93 -1.49
C VAL A 72 -1.36 -0.15 -2.51
N LYS A 73 -0.33 -0.77 -3.09
CA LYS A 73 -0.48 -1.87 -4.05
C LYS A 73 -0.46 -3.23 -3.36
N SER A 74 0.46 -3.41 -2.44
CA SER A 74 0.53 -4.57 -1.56
C SER A 74 1.09 -4.13 -0.20
N ILE A 75 0.83 -4.92 0.83
CA ILE A 75 1.34 -4.70 2.17
C ILE A 75 1.50 -6.03 2.87
N ASP A 76 2.67 -6.23 3.49
CA ASP A 76 2.99 -7.39 4.29
C ASP A 76 3.16 -6.95 5.75
N TYR A 77 2.46 -7.62 6.66
CA TYR A 77 2.52 -7.36 8.10
C TYR A 77 3.41 -8.39 8.79
N TYR A 78 4.33 -7.92 9.64
CA TYR A 78 5.24 -8.74 10.44
C TYR A 78 4.91 -8.59 11.94
N GLY A 79 4.60 -9.71 12.60
CA GLY A 79 4.82 -9.96 14.04
C GLY A 79 3.94 -9.27 15.09
N HIS A 80 3.62 -10.00 16.16
CA HIS A 80 3.32 -9.48 17.50
C HIS A 80 4.63 -9.29 18.27
N PRO A 81 4.77 -8.31 19.19
CA PRO A 81 3.78 -7.32 19.59
C PRO A 81 3.79 -6.04 18.73
N SER A 82 4.79 -5.89 17.86
CA SER A 82 4.96 -4.70 17.02
C SER A 82 4.47 -4.96 15.61
N GLU A 83 3.38 -4.29 15.23
CA GLU A 83 2.73 -4.43 13.94
C GLU A 83 3.48 -3.66 12.87
N MET A 84 4.70 -4.10 12.62
CA MET A 84 5.51 -3.58 11.56
C MET A 84 4.93 -4.06 10.24
N TRP A 85 4.99 -3.22 9.23
CA TRP A 85 4.58 -3.58 7.90
C TRP A 85 5.50 -2.96 6.87
N ILE A 86 5.58 -3.61 5.71
CA ILE A 86 6.19 -3.05 4.51
C ILE A 86 5.13 -2.99 3.41
N ALA A 87 4.99 -1.83 2.77
CA ALA A 87 4.02 -1.59 1.71
C ALA A 87 4.74 -1.25 0.40
N LEU A 88 4.23 -1.79 -0.70
CA LEU A 88 4.54 -1.35 -2.05
C LEU A 88 3.56 -0.23 -2.43
N LEU A 89 4.11 0.91 -2.84
CA LEU A 89 3.38 2.13 -3.12
C LEU A 89 3.52 2.53 -4.59
N LYS A 90 2.45 3.08 -5.15
CA LYS A 90 2.45 3.74 -6.47
C LYS A 90 2.05 5.19 -6.30
N ALA A 91 2.87 6.12 -6.81
CA ALA A 91 2.52 7.53 -6.84
C ALA A 91 1.24 7.74 -7.65
N ILE A 92 0.35 8.60 -7.15
CA ILE A 92 -0.82 9.06 -7.87
C ILE A 92 -0.48 10.43 -8.44
N ALA A 93 -0.64 10.57 -9.76
CA ALA A 93 -0.51 11.85 -10.45
C ALA A 93 -1.68 12.79 -10.15
#